data_AF-A0A8X7UAV1-F1
#
_entry.id   AF-A0A8X7UAV1-F1
#
_cell.length_a   1.000
_cell.length_b   1.000
_cell.length_c   1.000
_cell.angle_alpha   90.00
_cell.angle_beta   90.00
_cell.angle_gamma   90.00
#
_symmetry.space_group_name_H-M   'P 1'
#
loop_
_entity.id
_entity.type
_entity.pdbx_description
1 polymer ?
#
loop_
_entity_poly.entity_id
_entity_poly.type
_entity_poly.pdbx_seq_one_letter_code
_entity_poly.pdbx_strand_id
1 'polypeptide(L)'
;MVRSIRIWLGEWKKNGNQKWDFITDPEDYGYGLLISKTATFDMLDEIIRRRYSLSHRTPVVVTYRLPSWMLMPLGDKTPPTTIATTSDLSLILNVRTWLEDLAILVTVGPKGVAEYQFLCRTSFNIGATSYVFDMTATENSRAAYESKSCVW
;
A
#
# COMPACT_ATOMS: atom_id res chain seq x y z
N MET A 1 -18.80 4.36 -17.02
CA MET A 1 -19.15 3.19 -16.15
C MET A 1 -18.35 3.31 -14.86
N VAL A 2 -18.99 3.10 -13.71
CA VAL A 2 -18.36 3.26 -12.38
C VAL A 2 -17.96 1.90 -11.78
N ARG A 3 -17.18 1.92 -10.71
CA ARG A 3 -16.70 0.76 -9.96
C ARG A 3 -16.82 1.03 -8.45
N SER A 4 -17.35 0.07 -7.70
CA SER A 4 -17.36 0.13 -6.23
C SER A 4 -15.99 -0.27 -5.69
N ILE A 5 -15.42 0.59 -4.85
CA ILE A 5 -14.19 0.33 -4.12
C ILE A 5 -14.39 0.61 -2.63
N ARG A 6 -13.58 -0.04 -1.80
CA ARG A 6 -13.50 0.24 -0.36
C ARG A 6 -12.05 0.50 0.03
N ILE A 7 -11.79 1.68 0.56
CA ILE A 7 -10.46 2.10 0.98
C ILE A 7 -10.28 1.74 2.46
N TRP A 8 -9.16 1.13 2.80
CA TRP A 8 -8.77 0.78 4.17
C TRP A 8 -7.40 1.36 4.50
N LEU A 9 -7.28 1.95 5.68
CA LEU A 9 -6.04 2.41 6.28
C LEU A 9 -5.42 1.30 7.12
N GLY A 10 -4.10 1.15 7.06
CA GLY A 10 -3.39 0.16 7.84
C GLY A 10 -1.94 -0.01 7.42
N GLU A 11 -1.32 -1.04 7.98
CA GLU A 11 0.09 -1.34 7.76
C GLU A 11 0.29 -2.75 7.24
N TRP A 12 1.22 -2.89 6.31
CA TRP A 12 1.68 -4.19 5.85
C TRP A 12 2.71 -4.76 6.82
N LYS A 13 2.46 -5.97 7.31
CA LYS A 13 3.44 -6.77 8.04
C LYS A 13 3.76 -8.04 7.30
N LYS A 14 5.00 -8.52 7.48
CA LYS A 14 5.43 -9.82 7.01
C LYS A 14 5.77 -10.70 8.20
N ASN A 15 5.05 -11.80 8.36
CA ASN A 15 5.25 -12.69 9.49
C ASN A 15 6.45 -13.64 9.28
N GLY A 16 6.82 -14.38 10.34
CA GLY A 16 7.96 -15.31 10.31
C GLY A 16 7.90 -16.38 9.20
N ASN A 17 6.71 -16.66 8.68
CA ASN A 17 6.49 -17.60 7.58
C ASN A 17 6.51 -16.95 6.19
N GLN A 18 7.02 -15.70 6.10
CA GLN A 18 7.05 -14.87 4.88
C GLN A 18 5.68 -14.56 4.30
N LYS A 19 4.60 -14.74 5.07
CA LYS A 19 3.26 -14.32 4.64
C LYS A 19 3.05 -12.85 4.98
N TRP A 20 2.29 -12.19 4.13
CA TRP A 20 1.96 -10.80 4.25
C TRP A 20 0.57 -10.64 4.85
N ASP A 21 0.46 -9.79 5.85
CA ASP A 21 -0.80 -9.48 6.53
C ASP A 21 -0.99 -7.95 6.50
N PHE A 22 -2.19 -7.49 6.11
CA PHE A 22 -2.56 -6.08 6.23
C PHE A 22 -3.29 -5.89 7.55
N ILE A 23 -2.69 -5.12 8.45
CA ILE A 23 -3.29 -4.81 9.75
C ILE A 23 -4.01 -3.49 9.59
N THR A 24 -5.34 -3.55 9.50
CA THR A 24 -6.19 -2.37 9.43
C THR A 24 -6.07 -1.56 10.71
N ASP A 25 -6.12 -0.24 10.59
CA ASP A 25 -6.27 0.64 11.74
C ASP A 25 -7.57 0.29 12.48
N PRO A 26 -7.54 0.03 13.81
CA PRO A 26 -8.73 -0.29 14.58
C PRO A 26 -9.84 0.76 14.50
N GLU A 27 -9.49 2.03 14.26
CA GLU A 27 -10.43 3.14 14.14
C GLU A 27 -10.91 3.35 12.69
N ASP A 28 -10.35 2.64 11.71
CA ASP A 28 -10.81 2.71 10.32
C ASP A 28 -11.84 1.62 10.00
N TYR A 29 -13.10 2.04 9.87
CA TYR A 29 -14.22 1.19 9.45
C TYR A 29 -14.28 0.97 7.92
N GLY A 30 -13.31 1.50 7.19
CA GLY A 30 -13.24 1.46 5.74
C GLY A 30 -14.14 2.51 5.08
N TYR A 31 -13.69 3.03 3.95
CA TYR A 31 -14.40 4.06 3.19
C TYR A 31 -14.84 3.53 1.84
N GLY A 32 -16.14 3.24 1.71
CA GLY A 32 -16.76 2.82 0.46
C GLY A 32 -17.08 4.00 -0.46
N LEU A 33 -16.71 3.90 -1.74
CA LEU A 33 -17.13 4.87 -2.75
C LEU A 33 -17.27 4.25 -4.15
N LEU A 34 -18.01 4.93 -5.01
CA LEU A 34 -18.05 4.65 -6.43
C LEU A 34 -17.04 5.54 -7.15
N ILE A 35 -16.10 4.94 -7.87
CA ILE A 35 -15.09 5.63 -8.67
C ILE A 35 -15.32 5.37 -10.16
N SER A 36 -15.02 6.33 -11.03
CA SER A 36 -15.04 6.08 -12.48
C SER A 36 -13.99 5.02 -12.83
N LYS A 37 -14.31 4.10 -13.74
CA LYS A 37 -13.32 3.16 -14.29
C LYS A 37 -12.19 3.83 -15.08
N THR A 38 -12.38 5.11 -15.43
CA THR A 38 -11.39 5.96 -16.12
C THR A 38 -10.74 6.96 -15.17
N ALA A 39 -10.91 6.81 -13.85
CA ALA A 39 -10.29 7.70 -12.88
C ALA A 39 -8.76 7.60 -12.95
N THR A 40 -8.10 8.73 -12.75
CA THR A 40 -6.64 8.79 -12.68
C THR A 40 -6.16 8.42 -11.28
N PHE A 41 -4.88 8.07 -11.18
CA PHE A 41 -4.27 7.83 -9.88
C PHE A 41 -4.29 9.10 -9.00
N ASP A 42 -4.05 10.27 -9.60
CA ASP A 42 -4.09 11.55 -8.87
C ASP A 42 -5.46 11.81 -8.23
N MET A 43 -6.57 11.49 -8.93
CA MET A 43 -7.92 11.60 -8.36
C MET A 43 -8.10 10.67 -7.15
N LEU A 44 -7.56 9.44 -7.23
CA LEU A 44 -7.62 8.50 -6.11
C LEU A 44 -6.76 8.98 -4.93
N ASP A 45 -5.55 9.49 -5.18
CA ASP A 45 -4.66 10.06 -4.16
C ASP A 45 -5.32 11.27 -3.46
N GLU A 46 -5.96 12.18 -4.20
CA GLU A 46 -6.72 13.30 -3.63
C GLU A 46 -7.87 12.83 -2.73
N ILE A 47 -8.62 11.80 -3.15
CA ILE A 47 -9.70 11.20 -2.35
C ILE A 47 -9.13 10.62 -1.04
N ILE A 48 -8.03 9.87 -1.12
CA ILE A 48 -7.36 9.25 0.04
C ILE A 48 -6.88 10.34 0.99
N ARG A 49 -6.14 11.35 0.49
CA ARG A 49 -5.61 12.43 1.31
C ARG A 49 -6.72 13.23 1.99
N ARG A 50 -7.81 13.51 1.28
CA ARG A 50 -8.97 14.19 1.86
C ARG A 50 -9.66 13.33 2.92
N ARG A 51 -9.82 12.02 2.67
CA ARG A 51 -10.51 11.10 3.59
C ARG A 51 -9.78 10.92 4.92
N TYR A 52 -8.46 10.94 4.88
CA TYR A 52 -7.59 10.74 6.05
C TYR A 52 -6.90 12.03 6.52
N SER A 53 -7.33 13.20 6.04
CA SER A 53 -6.78 14.52 6.42
C SER A 53 -5.25 14.63 6.28
N LEU A 54 -4.70 14.12 5.18
CA LEU A 54 -3.26 14.02 4.95
C LEU A 54 -2.71 15.27 4.23
N SER A 55 -1.51 15.68 4.62
CA SER A 55 -0.75 16.69 3.90
C SER A 55 -0.24 16.15 2.56
N HIS A 56 0.00 17.03 1.59
CA HIS A 56 0.68 16.70 0.32
C HIS A 56 2.09 16.12 0.54
N ARG A 57 2.74 16.44 1.67
CA ARG A 57 4.07 15.93 2.01
C ARG A 57 4.04 14.59 2.71
N THR A 58 2.88 14.17 3.22
CA THR A 58 2.77 12.89 3.94
C THR A 58 2.97 11.76 2.93
N PRO A 59 3.96 10.87 3.13
CA PRO A 59 4.13 9.71 2.26
C PRO A 59 2.90 8.81 2.32
N VAL A 60 2.46 8.33 1.15
CA VAL A 60 1.32 7.42 1.02
C VAL A 60 1.70 6.34 0.03
N VAL A 61 1.39 5.09 0.36
CA VAL A 61 1.46 3.97 -0.56
C VAL A 61 0.06 3.38 -0.69
N VAL A 62 -0.38 3.23 -1.93
CA VAL A 62 -1.64 2.59 -2.28
C VAL A 62 -1.33 1.20 -2.81
N THR A 63 -1.99 0.20 -2.25
CA THR A 63 -1.81 -1.20 -2.62
C THR A 63 -3.14 -1.89 -2.88
N TYR A 64 -3.06 -2.97 -3.63
CA TYR A 64 -4.16 -3.88 -3.86
C TYR A 64 -3.69 -5.30 -3.56
N ARG A 65 -4.58 -6.10 -2.96
CA ARG A 65 -4.36 -7.52 -2.81
C ARG A 65 -5.59 -8.29 -3.27
N LEU A 66 -5.34 -9.40 -3.95
CA LEU A 66 -6.38 -10.36 -4.24
C LEU A 66 -6.90 -11.03 -2.98
N PRO A 67 -8.22 -11.27 -2.88
CA PRO A 67 -8.78 -12.16 -1.88
C PRO A 67 -7.98 -13.47 -1.76
N SER A 68 -7.80 -13.94 -0.53
CA SER A 68 -6.90 -15.07 -0.21
C SER A 68 -7.18 -16.33 -1.03
N TRP A 69 -8.44 -16.58 -1.40
CA TRP A 69 -8.84 -17.73 -2.21
C TRP A 69 -8.33 -17.68 -3.67
N MET A 70 -7.88 -16.52 -4.18
CA MET A 70 -7.24 -16.40 -5.50
C MET A 70 -5.72 -16.45 -5.47
N LEU A 71 -5.10 -16.46 -4.30
CA LEU A 71 -3.65 -16.38 -4.19
C LEU A 71 -2.94 -17.75 -4.36
N MET A 72 -3.65 -18.80 -4.77
CA MET A 72 -3.09 -20.15 -4.94
C MET A 72 -2.01 -20.20 -6.04
N PRO A 73 -0.94 -21.01 -5.89
CA PRO A 73 -0.60 -21.90 -4.75
C PRO A 73 0.23 -21.22 -3.64
N LEU A 74 0.78 -20.03 -3.91
CA LEU A 74 1.71 -19.33 -3.00
C LEU A 74 1.00 -18.66 -1.81
N GLY A 75 -0.31 -18.44 -1.93
CA GLY A 75 -1.16 -17.81 -0.94
C GLY A 75 -0.67 -16.42 -0.56
N ASP A 76 -0.77 -16.12 0.73
CA ASP A 76 -0.39 -14.85 1.34
C ASP A 76 1.13 -14.60 1.32
N LYS A 77 1.95 -15.49 0.74
CA LYS A 77 3.38 -15.23 0.51
C LYS A 77 3.63 -14.27 -0.65
N THR A 78 2.64 -14.10 -1.53
CA THR A 78 2.71 -13.16 -2.65
C THR A 78 2.66 -11.72 -2.13
N PRO A 79 3.62 -10.86 -2.50
CA PRO A 79 3.58 -9.45 -2.09
C PRO A 79 2.32 -8.77 -2.64
N PRO A 80 1.80 -7.75 -1.95
CA PRO A 80 0.69 -6.98 -2.48
C PRO A 80 1.13 -6.19 -3.72
N THR A 81 0.18 -5.83 -4.57
CA THR A 81 0.44 -5.04 -5.78
C THR A 81 0.41 -3.57 -5.42
N THR A 82 1.55 -2.87 -5.57
CA THR A 82 1.59 -1.40 -5.46
C THR A 82 0.87 -0.78 -6.65
N ILE A 83 0.00 0.19 -6.38
CA ILE A 83 -0.64 1.04 -7.39
C ILE A 83 0.11 2.36 -7.38
N ALA A 84 0.96 2.60 -8.38
CA ALA A 84 1.78 3.81 -8.45
C ALA A 84 1.37 4.72 -9.62
N THR A 85 0.71 4.17 -10.63
CA THR A 85 0.35 4.89 -11.86
C THR A 85 -1.12 4.75 -12.21
N THR A 86 -1.62 5.67 -13.05
CA THR A 86 -2.97 5.58 -13.62
C THR A 86 -3.17 4.28 -14.42
N SER A 87 -2.11 3.74 -15.05
CA SER A 87 -2.17 2.46 -15.75
C SER A 87 -2.42 1.30 -14.80
N ASP A 88 -1.74 1.28 -13.65
CA ASP A 88 -1.95 0.25 -12.61
C ASP A 88 -3.38 0.31 -12.06
N LEU A 89 -3.85 1.53 -11.78
CA LEU A 89 -5.22 1.74 -11.30
C LEU A 89 -6.24 1.28 -12.34
N SER A 90 -6.04 1.63 -13.60
CA SER A 90 -6.91 1.22 -14.71
C SER A 90 -6.98 -0.30 -14.83
N LEU A 91 -5.85 -1.00 -14.73
CA LEU A 91 -5.81 -2.47 -14.73
C LEU A 91 -6.69 -3.03 -13.61
N ILE A 92 -6.54 -2.50 -12.39
CA ILE A 92 -7.25 -2.98 -11.21
C ILE A 92 -8.76 -2.70 -11.29
N LEU A 93 -9.16 -1.52 -11.78
CA LEU A 93 -10.57 -1.14 -11.92
C LEU A 93 -11.29 -1.90 -13.04
N ASN A 94 -10.57 -2.29 -14.09
CA ASN A 94 -11.17 -2.84 -15.32
C ASN A 94 -11.03 -4.36 -15.47
N VAL A 95 -9.97 -4.99 -14.94
CA VAL A 95 -9.73 -6.43 -15.14
C VAL A 95 -10.57 -7.29 -14.19
N ARG A 96 -10.97 -6.75 -13.03
CA ARG A 96 -11.57 -7.55 -11.94
C ARG A 96 -13.02 -7.21 -11.70
N THR A 97 -13.81 -7.00 -12.75
CA THR A 97 -15.20 -6.51 -12.71
C THR A 97 -16.16 -7.35 -11.85
N TRP A 98 -15.85 -8.62 -11.66
CA TRP A 98 -16.65 -9.60 -10.93
C TRP A 98 -16.39 -9.62 -9.41
N LEU A 99 -15.37 -8.92 -8.92
CA LEU A 99 -15.20 -8.73 -7.47
C LEU A 99 -16.18 -7.65 -7.00
N GLU A 100 -17.02 -7.97 -6.04
CA GLU A 100 -17.82 -6.95 -5.35
C GLU A 100 -16.92 -6.22 -4.33
N ASP A 101 -17.08 -4.90 -4.21
CA ASP A 101 -16.30 -4.03 -3.31
C ASP A 101 -14.78 -4.28 -3.32
N LEU A 102 -14.12 -3.78 -4.36
CA LEU A 102 -12.67 -3.90 -4.50
C LEU A 102 -11.94 -3.17 -3.36
N ALA A 103 -11.22 -3.91 -2.51
CA ALA A 103 -10.44 -3.36 -1.41
C ALA A 103 -9.15 -2.67 -1.89
N ILE A 104 -9.04 -1.37 -1.62
CA ILE A 104 -7.83 -0.57 -1.79
C ILE A 104 -7.21 -0.38 -0.41
N LEU A 105 -5.94 -0.77 -0.26
CA LEU A 105 -5.25 -0.82 1.03
C LEU A 105 -4.19 0.28 1.06
N VAL A 106 -4.28 1.18 2.02
CA VAL A 106 -3.49 2.41 2.09
C VAL A 106 -2.61 2.37 3.33
N THR A 107 -1.32 2.59 3.13
CA THR A 107 -0.35 2.81 4.21
C THR A 107 0.15 4.24 4.14
N VAL A 108 0.16 4.92 5.28
CA VAL A 108 0.43 6.35 5.40
C VAL A 108 1.58 6.60 6.36
N GLY A 109 2.34 7.65 6.09
CA GLY A 109 3.39 8.14 6.97
C GLY A 109 4.75 7.52 6.67
N PRO A 110 5.83 8.21 7.06
CA PRO A 110 7.19 7.83 6.67
C PRO A 110 7.58 6.43 7.16
N LYS A 111 7.22 6.09 8.41
CA LYS A 111 7.54 4.79 9.01
C LYS A 111 6.88 3.62 8.27
N GLY A 112 5.54 3.64 8.17
CA GLY A 112 4.79 2.55 7.53
C GLY A 112 5.14 2.37 6.05
N VAL A 113 5.35 3.49 5.33
CA VAL A 113 5.78 3.46 3.92
C VAL A 113 7.18 2.87 3.77
N ALA A 114 8.13 3.27 4.62
CA ALA A 114 9.49 2.72 4.61
C ALA A 114 9.51 1.23 4.96
N GLU A 115 8.76 0.81 5.99
CA GLU A 115 8.63 -0.60 6.36
C GLU A 115 8.05 -1.42 5.20
N TYR A 116 7.00 -0.94 4.54
CA TYR A 116 6.44 -1.59 3.36
C TYR A 116 7.46 -1.77 2.24
N GLN A 117 8.18 -0.70 1.89
CA GLN A 117 9.18 -0.72 0.81
C GLN A 117 10.36 -1.64 1.15
N PHE A 118 10.80 -1.64 2.41
CA PHE A 118 11.79 -2.57 2.93
C PHE A 118 11.33 -4.02 2.78
N LEU A 119 10.09 -4.34 3.18
CA LEU A 119 9.53 -5.69 3.06
C LEU A 119 9.40 -6.15 1.61
N CYS A 120 9.16 -5.22 0.69
CA CYS A 120 9.11 -5.48 -0.75
C CYS A 120 10.51 -5.64 -1.38
N ARG A 121 11.59 -5.39 -0.63
CA ARG A 121 12.97 -5.30 -1.13
C ARG A 121 13.12 -4.33 -2.30
N THR A 122 12.34 -3.26 -2.27
CA THR A 122 12.42 -2.18 -3.25
C THR A 122 13.27 -1.06 -2.67
N SER A 123 14.16 -0.47 -3.45
CA SER A 123 14.88 0.73 -3.03
C SER A 123 13.90 1.88 -2.75
N PHE A 124 14.16 2.66 -1.70
CA PHE A 124 13.27 3.76 -1.29
C PHE A 124 14.02 4.93 -0.66
N ASN A 125 13.35 6.07 -0.52
CA ASN A 125 13.94 7.28 0.06
C ASN A 125 13.22 7.67 1.35
N ILE A 126 13.99 8.07 2.37
CA ILE A 126 13.48 8.77 3.55
C ILE A 126 14.19 10.12 3.62
N GLY A 127 13.42 11.20 3.43
CA GLY A 127 13.97 12.55 3.28
C GLY A 127 14.95 12.61 2.11
N ALA A 128 16.16 13.12 2.36
CA ALA A 128 17.23 13.18 1.35
C ALA A 128 18.09 11.89 1.26
N THR A 129 17.80 10.87 2.08
CA THR A 129 18.59 9.62 2.09
C THR A 129 17.93 8.57 1.22
N SER A 130 18.70 8.00 0.28
CA SER A 130 18.27 6.83 -0.50
C SER A 130 18.77 5.53 0.14
N TYR A 131 17.85 4.59 0.34
CA TYR A 131 18.09 3.25 0.85
C TYR A 131 17.94 2.27 -0.32
N VAL A 132 19.06 1.71 -0.76
CA VAL A 132 19.09 0.69 -1.81
C VAL A 132 19.08 -0.67 -1.13
N PHE A 133 18.08 -1.49 -1.48
CA PHE A 133 17.98 -2.85 -0.96
C PHE A 133 18.58 -3.80 -2.00
N ASP A 134 19.79 -4.30 -1.72
CA ASP A 134 20.30 -5.49 -2.39
C ASP A 134 19.87 -6.74 -1.59
N MET A 135 20.16 -7.94 -2.11
CA MET A 135 19.83 -9.19 -1.41
C MET A 135 20.60 -9.38 -0.08
N THR A 136 21.42 -8.41 0.35
CA THR A 136 22.28 -8.50 1.54
C THR A 136 21.79 -7.67 2.72
N ALA A 137 20.73 -6.88 2.56
CA ALA A 137 20.27 -5.99 3.61
C ALA A 137 19.69 -6.76 4.83
N THR A 138 20.13 -6.35 6.02
CA THR A 138 19.99 -7.06 7.31
C THR A 138 19.15 -6.25 8.30
N GLU A 139 18.91 -6.80 9.50
CA GLU A 139 18.27 -6.08 10.62
C GLU A 139 18.99 -4.76 10.97
N ASN A 140 20.30 -4.66 10.73
CA ASN A 140 21.05 -3.41 10.91
C ASN A 140 20.65 -2.34 9.88
N SER A 141 20.34 -2.74 8.65
CA SER A 141 19.78 -1.86 7.61
C SER A 141 18.41 -1.34 8.04
N ARG A 142 17.64 -2.14 8.80
CA ARG A 142 16.35 -1.75 9.37
C ARG A 142 16.47 -0.68 10.45
N ALA A 143 17.31 -0.92 11.46
CA ALA A 143 17.55 0.02 12.55
C ALA A 143 18.04 1.40 12.05
N ALA A 144 18.79 1.42 10.94
CA ALA A 144 19.32 2.64 10.33
C ALA A 144 18.26 3.59 9.73
N TYR A 145 17.07 3.10 9.37
CA TYR A 145 15.99 3.97 8.91
C TYR A 145 14.95 4.26 10.00
N GLU A 146 14.71 3.30 10.90
CA GLU A 146 13.81 3.50 12.05
C GLU A 146 14.31 4.64 12.96
N SER A 147 15.62 4.72 13.19
CA SER A 147 16.26 5.82 13.93
C SER A 147 16.08 7.20 13.30
N LYS A 148 15.99 7.29 11.96
CA LYS A 148 15.76 8.55 11.23
C LYS A 148 14.28 8.91 11.10
N SER A 149 13.37 7.96 11.29
CA SER A 149 11.94 8.22 11.28
C SER A 149 11.46 8.94 12.55
N CYS A 150 12.25 8.93 13.64
CA CYS A 150 11.92 9.60 14.91
C CYS A 150 12.19 11.12 14.94
N VAL A 151 12.69 11.71 13.86
CA VAL A 151 13.14 13.14 13.84
C VAL A 151 12.21 14.03 12.98
N TRP A 152 10.95 13.63 12.77
CA TRP A 152 9.99 14.39 11.96
C TRP A 152 8.77 14.81 12.76
#